data_AF-A0A6A3RTT8-F1
#
_entry.id   AF-A0A6A3RTT8-F1
#
_cell.length_a   1.000
_cell.length_b   1.000
_cell.length_c   1.000
_cell.angle_alpha   90.00
_cell.angle_beta   90.00
_cell.angle_gamma   90.00
#
_symmetry.space_group_name_H-M   'P 1'
#
loop_
_entity.id
_entity.type
_entity.pdbx_description
1 polymer ?
#
loop_
_entity_poly.entity_id
_entity_poly.type
_entity_poly.pdbx_seq_one_letter_code
_entity_poly.pdbx_strand_id
1 'polypeptide(L)'
;MDGTFKLNQVAYLVVVCGVSDRGRSFHLVAIFITSPRLEGLYVKALTTLRRMSTAVTSKQLLLTYVMADAEAGQLNAVNQVFGVDSELTYLICFYHVMAKVHERLTAVSSMDSGLTYLICFYNVMAKVHERLKAVSSTLREQVVADIYDLHFASSKTVYDDQVVTVLARWSRDQQLMVCRGYFENMWMMSEFSRWQCFHTPGGYATTNNPVEQFNRLIKRDYTLRTKQKIGTLIRLLADCCGHQSVTARPFKDVPQATQQLKARVKDFRHRDLLRDMTPSRSSIEFLLESPNPNVVRVLPSGCQRVFLPELGRSREDAPISAQMGANYARMENEGQPDGGWHADLSKLTCGCKYHFKFAICIHVIFGLQVKYYTGLDGKRTLVNRSVPKKRRQARTGYTRVPAGRPRTNGHALSTE
;
A
#
# COMPACT_ATOMS: atom_id res chain seq x y z
N MET A 1 -5.48 6.40 -14.26
CA MET A 1 -6.12 5.68 -15.39
C MET A 1 -5.22 4.53 -15.79
N ASP A 2 -5.78 3.49 -16.40
CA ASP A 2 -4.99 2.35 -16.93
C ASP A 2 -5.65 1.82 -18.21
N GLY A 3 -4.80 1.41 -19.15
CA GLY A 3 -5.21 0.86 -20.43
C GLY A 3 -5.23 -0.66 -20.40
N THR A 4 -6.33 -1.28 -20.82
CA THR A 4 -6.46 -2.73 -20.83
C THR A 4 -6.84 -3.30 -22.18
N PHE A 5 -6.19 -4.41 -22.53
CA PHE A 5 -6.36 -5.15 -23.78
C PHE A 5 -6.99 -6.53 -23.53
N LYS A 6 -7.27 -7.23 -24.63
CA LYS A 6 -7.82 -8.60 -24.67
C LYS A 6 -9.26 -8.69 -24.13
N LEU A 7 -10.00 -7.58 -24.14
CA LEU A 7 -11.44 -7.56 -23.83
C LEU A 7 -12.31 -7.75 -25.07
N ASN A 8 -11.83 -7.33 -26.24
CA ASN A 8 -12.56 -7.45 -27.51
C ASN A 8 -11.74 -8.20 -28.57
N GLN A 9 -12.44 -8.70 -29.58
CA GLN A 9 -11.89 -9.49 -30.69
C GLN A 9 -11.01 -8.66 -31.64
N VAL A 10 -11.26 -7.35 -31.74
CA VAL A 10 -10.55 -6.41 -32.63
C VAL A 10 -9.35 -5.72 -31.97
N ALA A 11 -8.98 -6.16 -30.76
CA ALA A 11 -7.86 -5.64 -29.97
C ALA A 11 -7.90 -4.12 -29.65
N TYR A 12 -9.07 -3.50 -29.67
CA TYR A 12 -9.26 -2.11 -29.24
C TYR A 12 -8.88 -1.94 -27.77
N LEU A 13 -8.32 -0.77 -27.49
CA LEU A 13 -7.93 -0.39 -26.15
C LEU A 13 -9.18 -0.05 -25.34
N VAL A 14 -9.25 -0.55 -24.11
CA VAL A 14 -10.24 -0.10 -23.14
C VAL A 14 -9.52 0.67 -22.05
N VAL A 15 -9.84 1.94 -21.89
CA VAL A 15 -9.24 2.83 -20.90
C VAL A 15 -10.17 2.91 -19.69
N VAL A 16 -9.66 2.55 -18.52
CA VAL A 16 -10.41 2.65 -17.27
C VAL A 16 -9.91 3.83 -16.45
N CYS A 17 -10.84 4.72 -16.12
CA CYS A 17 -10.60 5.92 -15.33
C CYS A 17 -11.37 5.82 -14.01
N GLY A 18 -10.71 6.16 -12.91
CA GLY A 18 -11.32 6.20 -11.60
C GLY A 18 -10.46 6.93 -10.60
N VAL A 19 -11.01 7.14 -9.41
CA VAL A 19 -10.39 7.85 -8.30
C VAL A 19 -10.01 6.85 -7.22
N SER A 20 -8.82 6.99 -6.65
CA SER A 20 -8.46 6.29 -5.42
C SER A 20 -8.74 7.19 -4.23
N ASP A 21 -9.49 6.70 -3.25
CA ASP A 21 -9.64 7.39 -1.97
C ASP A 21 -8.42 7.16 -1.05
N ARG A 22 -8.40 7.81 0.12
CA ARG A 22 -7.31 7.67 1.11
C ARG A 22 -7.35 6.35 1.87
N GLY A 23 -8.44 5.59 1.74
CA GLY A 23 -8.52 4.20 2.13
C GLY A 23 -7.87 3.24 1.13
N ARG A 24 -7.30 3.74 0.01
CA ARG A 24 -6.79 2.97 -1.13
C ARG A 24 -7.86 2.15 -1.85
N SER A 25 -9.11 2.60 -1.77
CA SER A 25 -10.24 2.01 -2.48
C SER A 25 -10.37 2.68 -3.85
N PHE A 26 -10.56 1.89 -4.91
CA PHE A 26 -10.83 2.40 -6.25
C PHE A 26 -12.32 2.65 -6.46
N HIS A 27 -12.64 3.82 -6.99
CA HIS A 27 -13.97 4.25 -7.39
C HIS A 27 -13.97 4.46 -8.91
N LEU A 28 -14.73 3.64 -9.63
CA LEU A 28 -14.85 3.77 -11.08
C LEU A 28 -15.54 5.09 -11.43
N VAL A 29 -14.98 5.82 -12.39
CA VAL A 29 -15.58 7.07 -12.89
C VAL A 29 -16.02 6.90 -14.34
N ALA A 30 -15.18 6.31 -15.19
CA ALA A 30 -15.50 6.12 -16.60
C ALA A 30 -14.73 4.95 -17.23
N ILE A 31 -15.32 4.37 -18.26
CA ILE A 31 -14.68 3.38 -19.14
C ILE A 31 -14.82 3.88 -20.57
N PHE A 32 -13.71 3.94 -21.30
CA PHE A 32 -13.68 4.29 -22.71
C PHE A 32 -13.25 3.10 -23.53
N ILE A 33 -13.86 2.91 -24.70
CA ILE A 33 -13.33 2.03 -25.73
C ILE A 33 -12.76 2.93 -26.82
N THR A 34 -11.46 2.81 -27.08
CA THR A 34 -10.76 3.60 -28.08
C THR A 34 -10.15 2.68 -29.13
N SER A 35 -10.13 3.15 -30.39
CA SER A 35 -9.35 2.54 -31.47
C SER A 35 -7.84 2.84 -31.25
N PRO A 36 -6.88 2.68 -32.19
CA PRO A 36 -5.45 2.53 -31.85
C PRO A 36 -4.90 3.68 -30.99
N ARG A 37 -3.79 3.44 -30.27
CA ARG A 37 -3.17 4.38 -29.30
C ARG A 37 -2.71 5.69 -29.95
N LEU A 38 -3.65 6.56 -30.23
CA LEU A 38 -3.44 7.90 -30.77
C LEU A 38 -3.77 8.89 -29.66
N GLU A 39 -2.84 9.82 -29.41
CA GLU A 39 -2.99 10.89 -28.43
C GLU A 39 -4.33 11.61 -28.56
N GLY A 40 -4.74 11.94 -29.78
CA GLY A 40 -6.02 12.59 -30.05
C GLY A 40 -7.26 11.81 -29.59
N LEU A 41 -7.19 10.48 -29.45
CA LEU A 41 -8.31 9.70 -28.90
C LEU A 41 -8.36 9.80 -27.37
N TYR A 42 -7.22 9.86 -26.68
CA TYR A 42 -7.20 10.13 -25.24
C TYR A 42 -7.73 11.54 -24.95
N VAL A 43 -7.33 12.54 -25.74
CA VAL A 43 -7.82 13.92 -25.62
C VAL A 43 -9.34 13.96 -25.74
N LYS A 44 -9.93 13.29 -26.75
CA LYS A 44 -11.38 13.21 -26.93
C LYS A 44 -12.08 12.51 -25.75
N ALA A 45 -11.53 11.39 -25.29
CA ALA A 45 -12.09 10.63 -24.16
C ALA A 45 -12.08 11.47 -22.86
N LEU A 46 -10.96 12.10 -22.54
CA LEU A 46 -10.79 12.92 -21.35
C LEU A 46 -11.58 14.22 -21.43
N THR A 47 -11.70 14.84 -22.61
CA THR A 47 -12.57 16.00 -22.82
C THR A 47 -14.04 15.63 -22.56
N THR A 48 -14.47 14.45 -23.02
CA THR A 48 -15.82 13.95 -22.76
C THR A 48 -16.02 13.69 -21.26
N LEU A 49 -15.02 13.11 -20.58
CA LEU A 49 -15.06 12.92 -19.13
C LEU A 49 -15.26 14.25 -18.40
N ARG A 50 -14.46 15.27 -18.73
CA ARG A 50 -14.55 16.60 -18.14
C ARG A 50 -15.94 17.21 -18.34
N ARG A 51 -16.46 17.15 -19.57
CA ARG A 51 -17.80 17.67 -19.91
C ARG A 51 -18.91 16.96 -19.14
N MET A 52 -18.89 15.63 -19.09
CA MET A 52 -19.90 14.84 -18.38
C MET A 52 -19.84 15.07 -16.88
N SER A 53 -18.63 15.14 -16.30
CA SER A 53 -18.46 15.47 -14.89
C SER A 53 -19.09 16.83 -14.57
N THR A 54 -18.80 17.88 -15.35
CA THR A 54 -19.38 19.21 -15.14
C THR A 54 -20.90 19.21 -15.30
N ALA A 55 -21.43 18.47 -16.27
CA ALA A 55 -22.87 18.37 -16.47
C ALA A 55 -23.58 17.69 -15.28
N VAL A 56 -22.98 16.66 -14.69
CA VAL A 56 -23.57 15.89 -13.58
C VAL A 56 -23.41 16.60 -12.24
N THR A 57 -22.25 17.19 -11.96
CA THR A 57 -21.94 17.78 -10.65
C THR A 57 -22.17 19.28 -10.58
N SER A 58 -22.42 19.93 -11.71
CA SER A 58 -22.44 21.38 -11.88
C SER A 58 -21.15 22.08 -11.40
N LYS A 59 -20.05 21.33 -11.29
CA LYS A 59 -18.74 21.81 -10.85
C LYS A 59 -17.67 21.42 -11.86
N GLN A 60 -16.72 22.31 -12.07
CA GLN A 60 -15.55 22.00 -12.90
C GLN A 60 -14.74 20.87 -12.25
N LEU A 61 -14.36 19.88 -13.07
CA LEU A 61 -13.47 18.81 -12.63
C LEU A 61 -12.03 19.32 -12.58
N LEU A 62 -11.55 19.60 -11.37
CA LEU A 62 -10.17 20.02 -11.10
C LEU A 62 -9.37 18.83 -10.56
N LEU A 63 -8.17 18.63 -11.10
CA LEU A 63 -7.32 17.48 -10.78
C LEU A 63 -5.95 17.94 -10.27
N THR A 64 -5.63 17.63 -9.02
CA THR A 64 -4.28 17.88 -8.47
C THR A 64 -3.29 16.79 -8.83
N TYR A 65 -3.73 15.53 -8.83
CA TYR A 65 -2.88 14.37 -9.07
C TYR A 65 -3.52 13.43 -10.08
N VAL A 66 -2.76 13.04 -11.10
CA VAL A 66 -3.16 11.98 -12.03
C VAL A 66 -2.07 10.92 -12.07
N MET A 67 -2.46 9.67 -11.84
CA MET A 67 -1.55 8.53 -11.96
C MET A 67 -1.92 7.68 -13.16
N ALA A 68 -0.94 7.37 -14.00
CA ALA A 68 -1.11 6.52 -15.16
C ALA A 68 0.21 5.86 -15.59
N ASP A 69 0.21 5.24 -16.75
CA ASP A 69 1.38 4.55 -17.29
C ASP A 69 2.43 5.56 -17.77
N ALA A 70 3.67 5.09 -17.92
CA ALA A 70 4.72 5.83 -18.59
C ALA A 70 4.53 5.78 -20.12
N GLU A 71 3.41 6.36 -20.59
CA GLU A 71 3.03 6.51 -22.00
C GLU A 71 2.84 7.99 -22.32
N ALA A 72 3.64 8.53 -23.24
CA ALA A 72 3.62 9.96 -23.59
C ALA A 72 2.24 10.43 -24.06
N GLY A 73 1.52 9.62 -24.84
CA GLY A 73 0.17 9.97 -25.30
C GLY A 73 -0.86 10.13 -24.17
N GLN A 74 -0.69 9.44 -23.04
CA GLN A 74 -1.55 9.65 -21.86
C GLN A 74 -1.18 10.94 -21.13
N LEU A 75 0.12 11.17 -20.93
CA LEU A 75 0.66 12.39 -20.31
C LEU A 75 0.21 13.65 -21.06
N ASN A 76 0.47 13.69 -22.36
CA ASN A 76 0.14 14.83 -23.22
C ASN A 76 -1.37 15.12 -23.21
N ALA A 77 -2.19 14.08 -23.37
CA ALA A 77 -3.64 14.25 -23.37
C ALA A 77 -4.17 14.75 -22.01
N VAL A 78 -3.62 14.25 -20.90
CA VAL A 78 -3.98 14.70 -19.55
C VAL A 78 -3.60 16.17 -19.34
N ASN A 79 -2.38 16.56 -19.72
CA ASN A 79 -1.91 17.95 -19.62
C ASN A 79 -2.74 18.89 -20.51
N GLN A 80 -3.05 18.48 -21.73
CA GLN A 80 -3.85 19.29 -22.65
C GLN A 80 -5.28 19.52 -22.13
N VAL A 81 -5.92 18.48 -21.56
CA VAL A 81 -7.34 18.57 -21.16
C VAL A 81 -7.52 19.18 -19.77
N PHE A 82 -6.60 18.92 -18.84
CA PHE A 82 -6.74 19.31 -17.42
C PHE A 82 -5.69 20.30 -16.93
N GLY A 83 -4.54 20.42 -17.61
CA GLY A 83 -3.42 21.25 -17.17
C GLY A 83 -3.63 22.76 -17.31
N VAL A 84 -4.63 23.20 -18.07
CA VAL A 84 -4.93 24.65 -18.25
C VAL A 84 -5.53 25.26 -16.97
N ASP A 85 -6.37 24.50 -16.27
CA ASP A 85 -7.18 25.01 -15.15
C ASP A 85 -6.80 24.40 -13.79
N SER A 86 -5.91 23.40 -13.77
CA SER A 86 -5.51 22.68 -12.56
C SER A 86 -3.99 22.73 -12.36
N GLU A 87 -3.55 22.91 -11.12
CA GLU A 87 -2.17 22.61 -10.70
C GLU A 87 -1.93 21.10 -10.71
N LEU A 88 -1.82 20.56 -11.93
CA LEU A 88 -1.82 19.15 -12.20
C LEU A 88 -0.42 18.56 -12.08
N THR A 89 -0.29 17.58 -11.19
CA THR A 89 0.91 16.73 -11.10
C THR A 89 0.63 15.37 -11.70
N TYR A 90 1.23 15.08 -12.85
CA TYR A 90 1.25 13.74 -13.42
C TYR A 90 2.27 12.87 -12.68
N LEU A 91 1.81 11.77 -12.12
CA LEU A 91 2.58 10.85 -11.30
C LEU A 91 2.78 9.53 -12.03
N ILE A 92 3.97 8.98 -11.88
CA ILE A 92 4.30 7.64 -12.33
C ILE A 92 4.05 6.65 -11.21
N CYS A 93 3.38 5.56 -11.55
CA CYS A 93 3.25 4.43 -10.65
C CYS A 93 4.64 3.86 -10.32
N PHE A 94 4.99 3.86 -9.03
CA PHE A 94 6.24 3.28 -8.56
C PHE A 94 6.44 1.82 -8.99
N TYR A 95 5.36 1.04 -9.10
CA TYR A 95 5.46 -0.35 -9.57
C TYR A 95 5.90 -0.45 -11.03
N HIS A 96 5.55 0.51 -11.90
CA HIS A 96 6.04 0.52 -13.28
C HIS A 96 7.52 0.81 -13.37
N VAL A 97 8.02 1.71 -12.51
CA VAL A 97 9.46 1.97 -12.37
C VAL A 97 10.17 0.66 -12.01
N MET A 98 9.72 -0.01 -10.95
CA MET A 98 10.30 -1.27 -10.50
C MET A 98 10.24 -2.37 -11.55
N ALA A 99 9.09 -2.52 -12.23
CA ALA A 99 8.92 -3.56 -13.25
C ALA A 99 9.87 -3.35 -14.44
N LYS A 100 9.99 -2.11 -14.94
CA LYS A 100 10.87 -1.81 -16.07
C LYS A 100 12.35 -1.84 -15.69
N VAL A 101 12.72 -1.37 -14.50
CA VAL A 101 14.10 -1.50 -14.02
C VAL A 101 14.47 -2.97 -13.88
N HIS A 102 13.57 -3.77 -13.31
CA HIS A 102 13.79 -5.19 -13.18
C HIS A 102 13.95 -5.87 -14.56
N GLU A 103 13.08 -5.59 -15.53
CA GLU A 103 13.24 -6.03 -16.92
C GLU A 103 14.61 -5.66 -17.50
N ARG A 104 15.11 -4.43 -17.24
CA ARG A 104 16.43 -4.00 -17.73
C ARG A 104 17.59 -4.67 -17.03
N LEU A 105 17.51 -4.90 -15.72
CA LEU A 105 18.47 -5.72 -15.00
C LEU A 105 18.52 -7.16 -15.56
N THR A 106 17.38 -7.67 -16.07
CA THR A 106 17.34 -8.99 -16.71
C THR A 106 17.97 -9.01 -18.10
N ALA A 107 17.81 -7.93 -18.87
CA ALA A 107 18.32 -7.82 -20.24
C ALA A 107 19.84 -7.64 -20.32
N VAL A 108 20.50 -7.19 -19.24
CA VAL A 108 21.97 -7.16 -19.14
C VAL A 108 22.59 -8.56 -19.28
N SER A 109 21.80 -9.61 -19.04
CA SER A 109 22.26 -11.00 -19.06
C SER A 109 21.86 -11.83 -20.28
N SER A 110 21.02 -11.31 -21.18
CA SER A 110 20.59 -12.02 -22.39
C SER A 110 20.39 -11.05 -23.55
N MET A 111 21.20 -11.20 -24.60
CA MET A 111 20.88 -10.62 -25.90
C MET A 111 19.68 -11.37 -26.49
N ASP A 112 18.45 -10.99 -26.15
CA ASP A 112 17.35 -11.02 -27.12
C ASP A 112 16.11 -10.19 -26.71
N SER A 113 15.54 -9.60 -27.77
CA SER A 113 14.27 -8.93 -28.05
C SER A 113 13.21 -8.66 -26.97
N GLY A 114 12.70 -7.43 -27.06
CA GLY A 114 11.63 -6.87 -26.25
C GLY A 114 10.29 -7.60 -26.39
N LEU A 115 9.66 -7.85 -25.25
CA LEU A 115 8.32 -8.40 -25.16
C LEU A 115 7.52 -7.68 -24.07
N THR A 116 6.64 -6.80 -24.51
CA THR A 116 5.69 -6.08 -23.66
C THR A 116 4.57 -7.03 -23.20
N TYR A 117 4.72 -7.67 -22.04
CA TYR A 117 3.69 -8.55 -21.49
C TYR A 117 2.70 -7.81 -20.56
N LEU A 118 1.48 -7.60 -21.07
CA LEU A 118 0.29 -7.27 -20.28
C LEU A 118 -0.21 -8.51 -19.51
N ILE A 119 0.35 -8.74 -18.32
CA ILE A 119 -0.17 -9.70 -17.32
C ILE A 119 -0.10 -9.04 -15.92
N CYS A 120 -0.92 -9.53 -14.98
CA CYS A 120 -0.84 -9.21 -13.56
C CYS A 120 0.62 -9.14 -13.06
N PHE A 121 0.96 -8.09 -12.31
CA PHE A 121 2.25 -7.85 -11.65
C PHE A 121 2.88 -9.13 -11.06
N TYR A 122 2.10 -9.97 -10.38
CA TYR A 122 2.58 -11.26 -9.83
C TYR A 122 3.11 -12.22 -10.90
N ASN A 123 2.41 -12.33 -12.03
CA ASN A 123 2.78 -13.25 -13.11
C ASN A 123 3.91 -12.67 -13.98
N VAL A 124 3.98 -11.36 -14.19
CA VAL A 124 5.11 -10.72 -14.89
C VAL A 124 6.38 -10.91 -14.08
N MET A 125 6.34 -10.63 -12.78
CA MET A 125 7.51 -10.79 -11.92
C MET A 125 7.89 -12.27 -11.73
N ALA A 126 6.92 -13.20 -11.67
CA ALA A 126 7.22 -14.63 -11.67
C ALA A 126 7.81 -15.12 -13.01
N LYS A 127 7.31 -14.65 -14.16
CA LYS A 127 7.81 -15.04 -15.50
C LYS A 127 9.19 -14.44 -15.81
N VAL A 128 9.42 -13.21 -15.36
CA VAL A 128 10.72 -12.55 -15.47
C VAL A 128 11.71 -13.26 -14.55
N HIS A 129 11.33 -13.62 -13.31
CA HIS A 129 12.15 -14.42 -12.38
C HIS A 129 12.45 -15.85 -12.89
N GLU A 130 11.53 -16.50 -13.62
CA GLU A 130 11.79 -17.79 -14.29
C GLU A 130 12.89 -17.70 -15.37
N ARG A 131 13.09 -16.53 -16.00
CA ARG A 131 14.02 -16.34 -17.13
C ARG A 131 15.44 -15.86 -16.72
N LEU A 132 15.81 -15.90 -15.44
CA LEU A 132 16.67 -14.87 -14.84
C LEU A 132 18.01 -15.29 -14.19
N LYS A 133 18.72 -16.30 -14.68
CA LYS A 133 19.89 -16.88 -13.97
C LYS A 133 21.27 -16.20 -14.17
N ALA A 134 21.39 -14.91 -14.48
CA ALA A 134 22.69 -14.36 -14.89
C ALA A 134 23.13 -12.98 -14.31
N VAL A 135 22.41 -12.42 -13.34
CA VAL A 135 22.93 -11.37 -12.42
C VAL A 135 22.98 -11.96 -11.01
N SER A 136 23.99 -11.62 -10.21
CA SER A 136 24.05 -12.09 -8.81
C SER A 136 22.83 -11.59 -8.02
N SER A 137 22.21 -12.47 -7.24
CA SER A 137 21.00 -12.15 -6.45
C SER A 137 21.23 -10.95 -5.52
N THR A 138 22.43 -10.83 -4.96
CA THR A 138 22.87 -9.73 -4.09
C THR A 138 22.83 -8.37 -4.79
N LEU A 139 23.30 -8.27 -6.03
CA LEU A 139 23.34 -7.01 -6.77
C LEU A 139 21.93 -6.50 -7.10
N ARG A 140 21.03 -7.43 -7.46
CA ARG A 140 19.62 -7.11 -7.70
C ARG A 140 18.92 -6.63 -6.43
N GLU A 141 19.16 -7.29 -5.30
CA GLU A 141 18.62 -6.86 -4.01
C GLU A 141 19.09 -5.46 -3.62
N GLN A 142 20.37 -5.13 -3.89
CA GLN A 142 20.92 -3.81 -3.66
C GLN A 142 20.24 -2.74 -4.53
N VAL A 143 20.12 -2.97 -5.84
CA VAL A 143 19.47 -2.01 -6.75
C VAL A 143 18.01 -1.79 -6.35
N VAL A 144 17.29 -2.86 -6.00
CA VAL A 144 15.91 -2.76 -5.51
C VAL A 144 15.87 -1.94 -4.22
N ALA A 145 16.75 -2.20 -3.26
CA ALA A 145 16.82 -1.46 -2.01
C ALA A 145 17.09 0.04 -2.24
N ASP A 146 18.05 0.38 -3.09
CA ASP A 146 18.41 1.76 -3.42
C ASP A 146 17.23 2.53 -4.04
N ILE A 147 16.49 1.90 -4.96
CA ILE A 147 15.31 2.53 -5.58
C ILE A 147 14.19 2.72 -4.55
N TYR A 148 14.02 1.81 -3.61
CA TYR A 148 13.09 2.00 -2.50
C TYR A 148 13.50 3.18 -1.61
N ASP A 149 14.80 3.36 -1.36
CA ASP A 149 15.27 4.47 -0.52
C ASP A 149 15.00 5.81 -1.21
N LEU A 150 15.26 5.90 -2.51
CA LEU A 150 14.89 7.04 -3.35
C LEU A 150 13.36 7.28 -3.38
N HIS A 151 12.56 6.21 -3.47
CA HIS A 151 11.10 6.30 -3.47
C HIS A 151 10.57 6.90 -2.16
N PHE A 152 11.19 6.53 -1.05
CA PHE A 152 10.80 6.92 0.31
C PHE A 152 11.52 8.18 0.82
N ALA A 153 12.25 8.89 -0.04
CA ALA A 153 12.81 10.20 0.29
C ALA A 153 11.71 11.14 0.83
N SER A 154 12.01 11.81 1.94
CA SER A 154 11.04 12.66 2.64
C SER A 154 10.83 14.01 1.94
N SER A 155 11.79 14.43 1.11
CA SER A 155 11.78 15.69 0.37
C SER A 155 12.63 15.58 -0.89
N LYS A 156 12.51 16.58 -1.77
CA LYS A 156 13.36 16.73 -2.95
C LYS A 156 14.84 16.84 -2.60
N THR A 157 15.18 17.58 -1.54
CA THR A 157 16.57 17.71 -1.08
C THR A 157 17.18 16.38 -0.66
N VAL A 158 16.46 15.60 0.17
CA VAL A 158 16.90 14.27 0.59
C VAL A 158 17.04 13.32 -0.60
N TYR A 159 16.12 13.41 -1.57
CA TYR A 159 16.21 12.63 -2.80
C TYR A 159 17.47 12.98 -3.60
N ASP A 160 17.77 14.27 -3.79
CA ASP A 160 18.92 14.73 -4.56
C ASP A 160 20.25 14.25 -3.94
N ASP A 161 20.38 14.32 -2.61
CA ASP A 161 21.55 13.82 -1.88
C ASP A 161 21.69 12.29 -2.01
N GLN A 162 20.58 11.56 -1.93
CA GLN A 162 20.58 10.10 -2.06
C GLN A 162 20.90 9.65 -3.49
N VAL A 163 20.40 10.36 -4.51
CA VAL A 163 20.66 10.05 -5.92
C VAL A 163 22.15 10.08 -6.21
N VAL A 164 22.87 11.10 -5.74
CA VAL A 164 24.32 11.20 -5.94
C VAL A 164 25.02 9.96 -5.38
N THR A 165 24.65 9.54 -4.17
CA THR A 165 25.23 8.38 -3.50
C THR A 165 24.90 7.07 -4.22
N VAL A 166 23.65 6.89 -4.65
CA VAL A 166 23.17 5.69 -5.36
C VAL A 166 23.81 5.56 -6.73
N LEU A 167 23.85 6.63 -7.53
CA LEU A 167 24.47 6.60 -8.86
C LEU A 167 25.98 6.39 -8.79
N ALA A 168 26.65 6.99 -7.81
CA ALA A 168 28.08 6.74 -7.57
C ALA A 168 28.35 5.27 -7.22
N ARG A 169 27.48 4.65 -6.42
CA ARG A 169 27.56 3.23 -6.08
C ARG A 169 27.35 2.34 -7.31
N TRP A 170 26.30 2.60 -8.09
CA TRP A 170 25.99 1.81 -9.30
C TRP A 170 27.07 1.98 -10.38
N SER A 171 27.79 3.11 -10.41
CA SER A 171 28.89 3.33 -11.35
C SER A 171 30.14 2.51 -11.05
N ARG A 172 30.26 1.93 -9.85
CA ARG A 172 31.40 1.06 -9.48
C ARG A 172 31.28 -0.35 -10.07
N ASP A 173 30.08 -0.74 -10.49
CA ASP A 173 29.82 -2.07 -11.04
C ASP A 173 29.55 -1.98 -12.55
N GLN A 174 30.43 -2.60 -13.35
CA GLN A 174 30.31 -2.64 -14.80
C GLN A 174 28.99 -3.26 -15.28
N GLN A 175 28.42 -4.22 -14.54
CA GLN A 175 27.14 -4.85 -14.89
C GLN A 175 25.97 -3.87 -14.78
N LEU A 176 26.07 -2.85 -13.94
CA LEU A 176 24.99 -1.88 -13.71
C LEU A 176 25.04 -0.67 -14.63
N MET A 177 26.12 -0.45 -15.40
CA MET A 177 26.29 0.78 -16.20
C MET A 177 25.14 1.02 -17.18
N VAL A 178 24.67 -0.02 -17.88
CA VAL A 178 23.53 0.07 -18.81
C VAL A 178 22.23 0.36 -18.05
N CYS A 179 22.01 -0.32 -16.92
CA CYS A 179 20.83 -0.11 -16.09
C CYS A 179 20.82 1.30 -15.47
N ARG A 180 21.97 1.79 -15.02
CA ARG A 180 22.16 3.15 -14.49
C ARG A 180 21.82 4.19 -15.56
N GLY A 181 22.42 4.10 -16.75
CA GLY A 181 22.15 5.03 -17.84
C GLY A 181 20.68 5.04 -18.25
N TYR A 182 20.04 3.87 -18.31
CA TYR A 182 18.60 3.79 -18.52
C TYR A 182 17.80 4.46 -17.40
N PHE A 183 18.14 4.18 -16.14
CA PHE A 183 17.42 4.68 -14.98
C PHE A 183 17.50 6.20 -14.86
N GLU A 184 18.69 6.75 -15.04
CA GLU A 184 18.95 8.19 -15.02
C GLU A 184 18.17 8.91 -16.12
N ASN A 185 18.28 8.45 -17.37
CA ASN A 185 17.60 9.09 -18.49
C ASN A 185 16.08 8.97 -18.41
N MET A 186 15.55 7.79 -18.07
CA MET A 186 14.11 7.52 -18.11
C MET A 186 13.40 7.99 -16.83
N TRP A 187 13.97 7.76 -15.65
CA TRP A 187 13.27 7.93 -14.37
C TRP A 187 13.77 9.11 -13.54
N MET A 188 14.79 9.84 -14.00
CA MET A 188 15.25 11.08 -13.36
C MET A 188 15.17 12.29 -14.27
N MET A 189 15.66 12.16 -15.51
CA MET A 189 15.80 13.30 -16.43
C MET A 189 14.59 13.53 -17.33
N SER A 190 13.66 12.56 -17.42
CA SER A 190 12.47 12.68 -18.26
C SER A 190 11.25 13.23 -17.52
N GLU A 191 10.17 13.48 -18.26
CA GLU A 191 8.85 13.84 -17.73
C GLU A 191 8.21 12.76 -16.83
N PHE A 192 8.78 11.54 -16.82
CA PHE A 192 8.36 10.41 -16.01
C PHE A 192 9.12 10.28 -14.68
N SER A 193 9.80 11.35 -14.25
CA SER A 193 10.62 11.37 -13.03
C SER A 193 9.85 11.40 -11.72
N ARG A 194 8.54 11.69 -11.76
CA ARG A 194 7.69 11.89 -10.56
C ARG A 194 7.08 10.60 -10.04
N TRP A 195 7.88 9.78 -9.37
CA TRP A 195 7.44 8.51 -8.77
C TRP A 195 7.65 8.45 -7.25
N GLN A 196 8.34 9.43 -6.66
CA GLN A 196 8.71 9.47 -5.24
C GLN A 196 7.52 9.85 -4.34
N CYS A 197 7.55 9.40 -3.08
CA CYS A 197 6.48 9.62 -2.12
C CYS A 197 6.21 11.10 -1.82
N PHE A 198 7.24 11.95 -1.79
CA PHE A 198 7.11 13.36 -1.41
C PHE A 198 6.27 14.18 -2.40
N HIS A 199 5.95 13.66 -3.59
CA HIS A 199 5.04 14.32 -4.53
C HIS A 199 3.56 14.25 -4.12
N THR A 200 3.19 13.39 -3.17
CA THR A 200 1.82 13.23 -2.70
C THR A 200 1.75 13.22 -1.17
N PRO A 201 0.67 13.73 -0.57
CA PRO A 201 0.46 13.57 0.86
C PRO A 201 0.38 12.09 1.28
N GLY A 202 0.80 11.78 2.51
CA GLY A 202 0.77 10.42 3.03
C GLY A 202 -0.63 9.78 2.99
N GLY A 203 -0.69 8.51 2.59
CA GLY A 203 -1.93 7.73 2.47
C GLY A 203 -2.64 7.84 1.12
N TYR A 204 -2.21 8.73 0.24
CA TYR A 204 -2.64 8.72 -1.17
C TYR A 204 -1.96 7.57 -1.93
N ALA A 205 -2.59 7.16 -3.03
CA ALA A 205 -2.06 6.09 -3.85
C ALA A 205 -0.80 6.56 -4.60
N THR A 206 0.33 5.91 -4.33
CA THR A 206 1.56 6.06 -5.13
C THR A 206 1.69 4.97 -6.21
N THR A 207 0.64 4.16 -6.42
CA THR A 207 0.61 3.07 -7.39
C THR A 207 -0.76 2.96 -8.06
N ASN A 208 -0.77 2.53 -9.33
CA ASN A 208 -1.98 2.28 -10.12
C ASN A 208 -2.62 0.90 -9.80
N ASN A 209 -2.12 0.17 -8.79
CA ASN A 209 -2.61 -1.17 -8.44
C ASN A 209 -4.14 -1.24 -8.26
N PRO A 210 -4.84 -0.24 -7.70
CA PRO A 210 -6.30 -0.30 -7.60
C PRO A 210 -7.01 -0.37 -8.97
N VAL A 211 -6.56 0.39 -9.97
CA VAL A 211 -7.16 0.33 -11.32
C VAL A 211 -6.75 -0.94 -12.07
N GLU A 212 -5.54 -1.44 -11.88
CA GLU A 212 -5.14 -2.73 -12.45
C GLU A 212 -5.95 -3.89 -11.87
N GLN A 213 -6.21 -3.87 -10.56
CA GLN A 213 -7.07 -4.85 -9.90
C GLN A 213 -8.50 -4.77 -10.46
N PHE A 214 -8.99 -3.56 -10.73
CA PHE A 214 -10.28 -3.38 -11.39
C PHE A 214 -10.28 -3.95 -12.82
N ASN A 215 -9.21 -3.74 -13.58
CA ASN A 215 -9.04 -4.35 -14.90
C ASN A 215 -9.05 -5.89 -14.86
N ARG A 216 -8.53 -6.49 -13.79
CA ARG A 216 -8.64 -7.94 -13.55
C ARG A 216 -10.06 -8.35 -13.19
N LEU A 217 -10.79 -7.53 -12.44
CA LEU A 217 -12.20 -7.74 -12.11
C LEU A 217 -13.04 -7.76 -13.38
N ILE A 218 -12.89 -6.77 -14.28
CA ILE A 218 -13.58 -6.75 -15.59
C ILE A 218 -13.32 -8.05 -16.35
N LYS A 219 -12.04 -8.45 -16.45
CA LYS A 219 -11.66 -9.67 -17.14
C LYS A 219 -12.22 -10.93 -16.49
N ARG A 220 -12.30 -10.98 -15.17
CA ARG A 220 -12.77 -12.17 -14.44
C ARG A 220 -14.29 -12.29 -14.47
N ASP A 221 -15.00 -11.21 -14.16
CA ASP A 221 -16.42 -11.26 -13.83
C ASP A 221 -17.33 -10.90 -15.01
N TYR A 222 -16.86 -10.07 -15.94
CA TYR A 222 -17.69 -9.58 -17.04
C TYR A 222 -17.36 -10.26 -18.36
N THR A 223 -16.07 -10.38 -18.69
CA THR A 223 -15.67 -11.04 -19.96
C THR A 223 -15.28 -12.49 -19.80
N LEU A 224 -15.21 -13.01 -18.56
CA LEU A 224 -14.79 -14.38 -18.26
C LEU A 224 -13.46 -14.76 -18.93
N ARG A 225 -12.55 -13.79 -19.07
CA ARG A 225 -11.24 -13.88 -19.74
C ARG A 225 -11.33 -14.23 -21.23
N THR A 226 -12.49 -14.06 -21.85
CA THR A 226 -12.71 -14.27 -23.28
C THR A 226 -12.83 -12.94 -24.03
N LYS A 227 -12.45 -12.94 -25.31
CA LYS A 227 -12.54 -11.75 -26.18
C LYS A 227 -13.96 -11.62 -26.73
N GLN A 228 -14.61 -10.49 -26.45
CA GLN A 228 -16.00 -10.22 -26.82
C GLN A 228 -16.13 -9.49 -28.16
N LYS A 229 -17.26 -9.66 -28.84
CA LYS A 229 -17.66 -8.76 -29.93
C LYS A 229 -17.95 -7.37 -29.36
N ILE A 230 -17.72 -6.30 -30.14
CA ILE A 230 -17.80 -4.93 -29.63
C ILE A 230 -19.18 -4.59 -29.02
N GLY A 231 -20.27 -4.97 -29.69
CA GLY A 231 -21.63 -4.72 -29.18
C GLY A 231 -21.94 -5.46 -27.88
N THR A 232 -21.43 -6.68 -27.72
CA THR A 232 -21.54 -7.42 -26.44
C THR A 232 -20.68 -6.78 -25.36
N LEU A 233 -19.46 -6.35 -25.69
CA LEU A 233 -18.56 -5.71 -24.74
C LEU A 233 -19.17 -4.41 -24.20
N ILE A 234 -19.79 -3.59 -25.04
CA ILE A 234 -20.45 -2.34 -24.59
C ILE A 234 -21.53 -2.64 -23.55
N ARG A 235 -22.36 -3.67 -23.78
CA ARG A 235 -23.38 -4.09 -22.80
C ARG A 235 -22.75 -4.55 -21.49
N LEU A 236 -21.75 -5.42 -21.54
CA LEU A 236 -21.06 -5.91 -20.34
C LEU A 236 -20.39 -4.79 -19.54
N LEU A 237 -19.79 -3.81 -20.21
CA LEU A 237 -19.19 -2.65 -19.55
C LEU A 237 -20.26 -1.71 -18.98
N ALA A 238 -21.41 -1.56 -19.63
CA ALA A 238 -22.55 -0.82 -19.09
C ALA A 238 -23.11 -1.50 -17.83
N ASP A 239 -23.27 -2.82 -17.84
CA ASP A 239 -23.66 -3.61 -16.66
C ASP A 239 -22.64 -3.43 -15.53
N CYS A 240 -21.34 -3.43 -15.86
CA CYS A 240 -20.27 -3.15 -14.90
C CYS A 240 -20.43 -1.78 -14.24
N CYS A 241 -20.64 -0.73 -15.05
CA CYS A 241 -20.89 0.62 -14.55
C CYS A 241 -22.16 0.66 -13.66
N GLY A 242 -23.24 -0.02 -14.07
CA GLY A 242 -24.48 -0.13 -13.30
C GLY A 242 -24.29 -0.83 -11.96
N HIS A 243 -23.56 -1.95 -11.93
CA HIS A 243 -23.23 -2.61 -10.66
C HIS A 243 -22.34 -1.75 -9.76
N GLN A 244 -21.37 -1.03 -10.34
CA GLN A 244 -20.52 -0.13 -9.56
C GLN A 244 -21.30 1.07 -9.00
N SER A 245 -22.32 1.57 -9.71
CA SER A 245 -23.11 2.72 -9.24
C SER A 245 -24.07 2.37 -8.10
N VAL A 246 -24.60 1.14 -8.06
CA VAL A 246 -25.49 0.69 -6.97
C VAL A 246 -24.73 0.14 -5.75
N THR A 247 -23.46 -0.23 -5.92
CA THR A 247 -22.66 -0.73 -4.80
C THR A 247 -22.22 0.43 -3.91
N ALA A 248 -22.89 0.61 -2.77
CA ALA A 248 -22.52 1.65 -1.80
C ALA A 248 -21.11 1.43 -1.23
N ARG A 249 -20.13 2.20 -1.74
CA ARG A 249 -18.77 2.28 -1.18
C ARG A 249 -18.54 3.70 -0.70
N PRO A 250 -18.58 3.97 0.62
CA PRO A 250 -18.33 5.31 1.11
C PRO A 250 -16.92 5.75 0.74
N PHE A 251 -16.81 6.98 0.22
CA PHE A 251 -15.52 7.59 -0.07
C PHE A 251 -14.79 7.86 1.25
N LYS A 252 -13.51 7.48 1.33
CA LYS A 252 -12.73 7.60 2.56
C LYS A 252 -11.71 8.72 2.46
N ASP A 253 -11.91 9.75 3.29
CA ASP A 253 -11.00 10.89 3.41
C ASP A 253 -9.90 10.68 4.48
N VAL A 254 -9.90 9.53 5.14
CA VAL A 254 -8.90 9.18 6.15
C VAL A 254 -8.14 7.90 5.76
N PRO A 255 -6.82 7.84 6.02
CA PRO A 255 -6.04 6.62 5.83
C PRO A 255 -6.63 5.44 6.60
N GLN A 256 -6.66 4.26 5.96
CA GLN A 256 -7.08 3.02 6.61
C GLN A 256 -5.98 1.95 6.60
N ALA A 257 -5.81 1.31 7.75
CA ALA A 257 -4.94 0.14 7.89
C ALA A 257 -5.52 -1.02 7.08
N THR A 258 -4.68 -1.62 6.21
CA THR A 258 -5.04 -2.86 5.51
C THR A 258 -5.18 -4.00 6.50
N GLN A 259 -5.94 -5.02 6.10
CA GLN A 259 -6.03 -6.27 6.86
C GLN A 259 -4.64 -6.90 7.07
N GLN A 260 -3.76 -6.85 6.07
CA GLN A 260 -2.37 -7.32 6.18
C GLN A 260 -1.58 -6.57 7.26
N LEU A 261 -1.71 -5.23 7.33
CA LEU A 261 -1.02 -4.43 8.34
C LEU A 261 -1.56 -4.73 9.74
N LYS A 262 -2.88 -4.88 9.89
CA LYS A 262 -3.51 -5.28 11.15
C LYS A 262 -3.07 -6.67 11.60
N ALA A 263 -3.03 -7.63 10.68
CA ALA A 263 -2.57 -8.99 10.94
C ALA A 263 -1.09 -9.01 11.37
N ARG A 264 -0.24 -8.21 10.71
CA ARG A 264 1.17 -8.05 11.06
C ARG A 264 1.36 -7.50 12.47
N VAL A 265 0.60 -6.47 12.88
CA VAL A 265 0.66 -5.95 14.26
C VAL A 265 0.25 -7.02 15.28
N LYS A 266 -0.81 -7.79 14.98
CA LYS A 266 -1.26 -8.89 15.85
C LYS A 266 -0.16 -9.94 16.04
N ASP A 267 0.47 -10.35 14.95
CA ASP A 267 1.56 -11.30 14.94
C ASP A 267 2.80 -10.77 15.70
N PHE A 268 3.18 -9.52 15.46
CA PHE A 268 4.33 -8.89 16.12
C PHE A 268 4.11 -8.77 17.63
N ARG A 269 2.89 -8.44 18.05
CA ARG A 269 2.53 -8.41 19.47
C ARG A 269 2.56 -9.80 20.11
N HIS A 270 2.07 -10.83 19.41
CA HIS A 270 2.11 -12.20 19.92
C HIS A 270 3.54 -12.71 20.11
N ARG A 271 4.47 -12.28 19.24
CA ARG A 271 5.89 -12.65 19.28
C ARG A 271 6.76 -11.68 20.10
N ASP A 272 6.16 -10.74 20.80
CA ASP A 272 6.85 -9.67 21.57
C ASP A 272 7.89 -8.88 20.75
N LEU A 273 7.60 -8.68 19.46
CA LEU A 273 8.43 -7.93 18.52
C LEU A 273 8.09 -6.43 18.49
N LEU A 274 7.05 -6.00 19.21
CA LEU A 274 6.73 -4.59 19.41
C LEU A 274 6.63 -4.34 20.90
N ARG A 275 7.53 -3.51 21.43
CA ARG A 275 7.59 -3.18 22.84
C ARG A 275 7.22 -1.73 23.08
N ASP A 276 6.45 -1.49 24.14
CA ASP A 276 6.21 -0.16 24.67
C ASP A 276 7.37 0.23 25.59
N MET A 277 8.13 1.23 25.16
CA MET A 277 9.26 1.80 25.88
C MET A 277 8.89 3.14 26.55
N THR A 278 7.59 3.44 26.69
CA THR A 278 7.14 4.68 27.32
C THR A 278 7.59 4.71 28.79
N PRO A 279 8.29 5.76 29.24
CA PRO A 279 8.80 5.85 30.59
C PRO A 279 7.67 5.68 31.62
N SER A 280 7.85 4.77 32.57
CA SER A 280 6.91 4.60 33.67
C SER A 280 6.87 5.88 34.52
N ARG A 281 5.73 6.20 35.15
CA ARG A 281 5.63 7.39 36.03
C ARG A 281 6.66 7.45 37.15
N SER A 282 7.21 6.31 37.55
CA SER A 282 8.22 6.16 38.59
C SER A 282 9.67 6.23 38.08
N SER A 283 9.91 6.37 36.77
CA SER A 283 11.27 6.43 36.23
C SER A 283 11.84 7.84 36.29
N ILE A 284 13.17 7.93 36.42
CA ILE A 284 13.91 9.21 36.39
C ILE A 284 13.67 9.92 35.06
N GLU A 285 13.65 9.17 33.95
CA GLU A 285 13.37 9.69 32.61
C GLU A 285 11.98 10.37 32.52
N PHE A 286 10.95 9.81 33.17
CA PHE A 286 9.63 10.45 33.22
C PHE A 286 9.66 11.81 33.95
N LEU A 287 10.46 11.93 35.00
CA LEU A 287 10.62 13.16 35.77
C LEU A 287 11.41 14.23 35.03
N LEU A 288 12.41 13.82 34.23
CA LEU A 288 13.26 14.73 33.47
C LEU A 288 12.56 15.25 32.21
N GLU A 289 11.83 14.39 31.49
CA GLU A 289 11.31 14.72 30.16
C GLU A 289 9.85 15.19 30.15
N SER A 290 9.10 15.00 31.24
CA SER A 290 7.65 15.27 31.31
C SER A 290 6.90 14.76 30.07
N PRO A 291 6.95 13.45 29.80
CA PRO A 291 6.54 12.90 28.50
C PRO A 291 5.06 13.15 28.21
N ASN A 292 4.78 13.59 26.98
CA ASN A 292 3.41 13.85 26.52
C ASN A 292 2.57 12.56 26.64
N PRO A 293 1.44 12.58 27.38
CA PRO A 293 0.64 11.38 27.61
C PRO A 293 0.04 10.80 26.31
N ASN A 294 0.01 11.58 25.22
CA ASN A 294 -0.48 11.16 23.90
C ASN A 294 0.57 10.46 23.03
N VAL A 295 1.84 10.44 23.46
CA VAL A 295 2.91 9.81 22.72
C VAL A 295 3.25 8.47 23.37
N VAL A 296 3.32 7.41 22.56
CA VAL A 296 3.83 6.09 22.97
C VAL A 296 5.16 5.86 22.26
N ARG A 297 6.18 5.45 23.00
CA ARG A 297 7.46 5.03 22.43
C ARG A 297 7.39 3.55 22.04
N VAL A 298 7.43 3.27 20.75
CA VAL A 298 7.31 1.91 20.22
C VAL A 298 8.64 1.45 19.67
N LEU A 299 9.19 0.40 20.27
CA LEU A 299 10.41 -0.24 19.82
C LEU A 299 10.06 -1.53 19.05
N PRO A 300 10.08 -1.53 17.71
CA PRO A 300 10.14 -2.77 16.96
C PRO A 300 11.47 -3.48 17.23
N SER A 301 11.39 -4.72 17.71
CA SER A 301 12.51 -5.65 17.67
C SER A 301 12.52 -6.27 16.28
N GLY A 302 13.65 -6.21 15.57
CA GLY A 302 13.77 -6.74 14.22
C GLY A 302 13.22 -8.17 14.12
N CYS A 303 12.27 -8.40 13.22
CA CYS A 303 11.76 -9.74 12.97
C CYS A 303 12.83 -10.54 12.22
N GLN A 304 13.57 -11.41 12.91
CA GLN A 304 14.35 -12.46 12.23
C GLN A 304 13.35 -13.35 11.47
N ARG A 305 13.60 -13.57 10.18
CA ARG A 305 12.67 -14.28 9.30
C ARG A 305 12.60 -15.75 9.73
N VAL A 306 11.46 -16.17 10.28
CA VAL A 306 11.19 -17.58 10.59
C VAL A 306 10.61 -18.24 9.34
N PHE A 307 11.25 -19.35 8.96
CA PHE A 307 10.82 -20.31 7.95
C PHE A 307 9.37 -20.72 8.16
N LEU A 308 8.53 -20.64 7.12
CA LEU A 308 7.15 -21.16 7.14
C LEU A 308 7.14 -22.57 6.53
N PRO A 309 7.07 -23.65 7.33
CA PRO A 309 7.14 -25.02 6.84
C PRO A 309 6.01 -25.38 5.87
N GLU A 310 4.84 -24.74 6.04
CA GLU A 310 3.63 -24.93 5.23
C GLU A 310 3.81 -24.52 3.75
N LEU A 311 4.83 -23.70 3.44
CA LEU A 311 5.12 -23.20 2.09
C LEU A 311 6.36 -23.85 1.45
N GLY A 312 7.07 -24.72 2.18
CA GLY A 312 8.14 -25.59 1.67
C GLY A 312 9.37 -24.90 1.05
N ARG A 313 9.82 -23.73 1.56
CA ARG A 313 11.00 -23.06 0.97
C ARG A 313 11.82 -22.20 1.94
N SER A 314 13.12 -22.49 1.94
CA SER A 314 14.20 -21.53 2.19
C SER A 314 15.35 -21.86 1.22
N ARG A 315 15.66 -20.97 0.27
CA ARG A 315 17.00 -20.78 -0.34
C ARG A 315 17.09 -19.64 -1.38
N GLU A 316 18.27 -19.00 -1.36
CA GLU A 316 19.07 -18.24 -2.36
C GLU A 316 18.48 -17.26 -3.38
N ASP A 317 17.17 -17.15 -3.58
CA ASP A 317 16.63 -16.01 -4.34
C ASP A 317 15.16 -15.78 -3.99
N ALA A 318 14.89 -14.71 -3.23
CA ALA A 318 13.52 -14.38 -2.84
C ALA A 318 12.76 -13.84 -4.06
N PRO A 319 11.50 -14.28 -4.31
CA PRO A 319 10.71 -13.71 -5.41
C PRO A 319 10.53 -12.21 -5.19
N ILE A 320 10.49 -11.41 -6.26
CA ILE A 320 10.50 -9.94 -6.14
C ILE A 320 9.33 -9.41 -5.30
N SER A 321 8.16 -10.07 -5.33
CA SER A 321 7.05 -9.73 -4.45
C SER A 321 7.39 -9.84 -2.95
N ALA A 322 8.21 -10.82 -2.57
CA ALA A 322 8.74 -10.98 -1.23
C ALA A 322 9.85 -9.95 -0.92
N GLN A 323 10.76 -9.67 -1.87
CA GLN A 323 11.77 -8.61 -1.72
C GLN A 323 11.13 -7.22 -1.55
N MET A 324 10.02 -6.96 -2.24
CA MET A 324 9.26 -5.74 -2.10
C MET A 324 8.56 -5.66 -0.73
N GLY A 325 7.96 -6.76 -0.28
CA GLY A 325 7.46 -6.86 1.09
C GLY A 325 8.54 -6.61 2.15
N ALA A 326 9.76 -7.12 1.92
CA ALA A 326 10.91 -6.90 2.79
C ALA A 326 11.36 -5.42 2.80
N ASN A 327 11.40 -4.76 1.65
CA ASN A 327 11.72 -3.33 1.58
C ASN A 327 10.66 -2.46 2.27
N TYR A 328 9.38 -2.77 2.12
CA TYR A 328 8.33 -2.10 2.89
C TYR A 328 8.51 -2.30 4.40
N ALA A 329 8.85 -3.51 4.84
CA ALA A 329 9.15 -3.79 6.25
C ALA A 329 10.41 -3.07 6.74
N ARG A 330 11.44 -2.91 5.89
CA ARG A 330 12.64 -2.13 6.20
C ARG A 330 12.30 -0.68 6.53
N MET A 331 11.37 -0.07 5.78
CA MET A 331 10.88 1.30 6.03
C MET A 331 10.13 1.49 7.37
N GLU A 332 9.80 0.40 8.07
CA GLU A 332 9.28 0.45 9.44
C GLU A 332 10.40 0.62 10.47
N ASN A 333 11.64 0.24 10.17
CA ASN A 333 12.75 0.19 11.13
C ASN A 333 13.92 1.12 10.78
N GLU A 334 14.08 1.48 9.50
CA GLU A 334 15.21 2.29 9.05
C GLU A 334 15.14 3.72 9.60
N GLY A 335 16.24 4.18 10.21
CA GLY A 335 16.30 5.49 10.88
C GLY A 335 15.59 5.53 12.24
N GLN A 336 15.32 4.36 12.85
CA GLN A 336 14.74 4.27 14.18
C GLN A 336 15.64 4.92 15.23
N PRO A 337 15.11 5.82 16.08
CA PRO A 337 15.85 6.37 17.22
C PRO A 337 16.14 5.31 18.29
N ASP A 338 17.17 5.52 19.11
CA ASP A 338 17.58 4.58 20.17
C ASP A 338 16.46 4.24 21.16
N GLY A 339 15.57 5.21 21.45
CA GLY A 339 14.38 5.04 22.31
C GLY A 339 13.14 4.48 21.60
N GLY A 340 13.26 4.09 20.33
CA GLY A 340 12.15 3.67 19.49
C GLY A 340 11.39 4.83 18.82
N TRP A 341 10.35 4.46 18.08
CA TRP A 341 9.52 5.42 17.35
C TRP A 341 8.54 6.13 18.29
N HIS A 342 8.50 7.45 18.20
CA HIS A 342 7.49 8.26 18.87
C HIS A 342 6.20 8.25 18.05
N ALA A 343 5.17 7.55 18.55
CA ALA A 343 3.85 7.50 17.95
C ALA A 343 2.89 8.42 18.71
N ASP A 344 2.50 9.55 18.10
CA ASP A 344 1.48 10.45 18.65
C ASP A 344 0.10 9.92 18.29
N LEU A 345 -0.64 9.47 19.31
CA LEU A 345 -1.95 8.84 19.16
C LEU A 345 -3.10 9.85 19.05
N SER A 346 -2.85 11.13 19.37
CA SER A 346 -3.84 12.20 19.18
C SER A 346 -3.88 12.65 17.71
N LYS A 347 -2.71 12.74 17.09
CA LYS A 347 -2.55 13.11 15.68
C LYS A 347 -2.45 11.92 14.73
N LEU A 348 -2.32 10.71 15.28
CA LEU A 348 -2.05 9.46 14.53
C LEU A 348 -0.78 9.55 13.67
N THR A 349 0.29 10.16 14.21
CA THR A 349 1.55 10.37 13.51
C THR A 349 2.68 9.53 14.06
N CYS A 350 3.66 9.19 13.21
CA CYS A 350 4.87 8.48 13.57
C CYS A 350 6.00 8.92 12.64
N GLY A 351 7.23 9.03 13.16
CA GLY A 351 8.40 9.45 12.36
C GLY A 351 8.94 8.43 11.36
N CYS A 352 8.37 7.21 11.26
CA CYS A 352 8.94 6.18 10.39
C CYS A 352 8.62 6.43 8.91
N LYS A 353 9.52 6.00 8.00
CA LYS A 353 9.36 6.14 6.54
C LYS A 353 8.07 5.47 6.03
N TYR A 354 7.66 4.36 6.65
CA TYR A 354 6.38 3.71 6.32
C TYR A 354 5.18 4.62 6.61
N HIS A 355 5.17 5.30 7.75
CA HIS A 355 4.10 6.25 8.09
C HIS A 355 4.11 7.44 7.15
N PHE A 356 5.28 8.00 6.82
CA PHE A 356 5.39 9.08 5.84
C PHE A 356 4.66 8.77 4.53
N LYS A 357 4.85 7.57 3.98
CA LYS A 357 4.15 7.14 2.75
C LYS A 357 2.67 6.86 2.95
N PHE A 358 2.31 6.09 3.98
CA PHE A 358 0.97 5.51 4.09
C PHE A 358 0.04 6.23 5.06
N ALA A 359 0.55 7.20 5.80
CA ALA A 359 -0.08 7.90 6.92
C ALA A 359 -0.65 6.97 8.02
N ILE A 360 -0.24 5.70 8.02
CA ILE A 360 -0.54 4.70 9.04
C ILE A 360 0.57 3.65 9.05
N CYS A 361 0.98 3.18 10.23
CA CYS A 361 2.06 2.20 10.39
C CYS A 361 1.79 1.28 11.58
N ILE A 362 2.65 0.26 11.74
CA ILE A 362 2.57 -0.68 12.86
C ILE A 362 2.69 0.00 14.23
N HIS A 363 3.48 1.07 14.36
CA HIS A 363 3.70 1.77 15.63
C HIS A 363 2.46 2.51 16.11
N VAL A 364 1.78 3.24 15.22
CA VAL A 364 0.54 3.95 15.57
C VAL A 364 -0.55 2.95 15.97
N ILE A 365 -0.71 1.86 15.21
CA ILE A 365 -1.71 0.84 15.51
C ILE A 365 -1.39 0.16 16.86
N PHE A 366 -0.14 -0.20 17.10
CA PHE A 366 0.28 -0.80 18.36
C PHE A 366 0.09 0.15 19.54
N GLY A 367 0.53 1.41 19.42
CA GLY A 367 0.35 2.41 20.47
C GLY A 367 -1.11 2.65 20.82
N LEU A 368 -2.02 2.67 19.82
CA LEU A 368 -3.46 2.72 20.07
C LEU A 368 -3.96 1.54 20.91
N GLN A 369 -3.48 0.32 20.62
CA GLN A 369 -3.85 -0.88 21.35
C GLN A 369 -3.32 -0.89 22.80
N VAL A 370 -2.11 -0.36 23.02
CA VAL A 370 -1.51 -0.25 24.35
C VAL A 370 -2.25 0.77 25.20
N LYS A 371 -2.50 1.97 24.65
CA LYS A 371 -3.06 3.08 25.42
C LYS A 371 -4.56 2.95 25.71
N TYR A 372 -5.34 2.52 24.72
CA TYR A 372 -6.81 2.53 24.83
C TYR A 372 -7.42 1.15 25.11
N TYR A 373 -6.60 0.10 25.27
CA TYR A 373 -7.06 -1.29 25.36
C TYR A 373 -8.12 -1.60 24.29
N THR A 374 -8.00 -1.00 23.11
CA THR A 374 -8.95 -1.23 22.03
C THR A 374 -8.74 -2.65 21.56
N GLY A 375 -9.81 -3.44 21.55
CA GLY A 375 -9.81 -4.77 20.97
C GLY A 375 -9.40 -4.70 19.49
N LEU A 376 -9.13 -5.86 18.89
CA LEU A 376 -8.71 -5.97 17.48
C LEU A 376 -9.73 -5.41 16.47
N ASP A 377 -10.95 -5.08 16.93
CA ASP A 377 -12.05 -4.46 16.19
C ASP A 377 -12.10 -2.92 16.29
N GLY A 378 -11.21 -2.29 17.07
CA GLY A 378 -11.18 -0.85 17.28
C GLY A 378 -12.18 -0.33 18.32
N LYS A 379 -12.89 -1.21 19.03
CA LYS A 379 -13.78 -0.80 20.13
C LYS A 379 -13.00 -0.71 21.43
N ARG A 380 -13.28 0.31 22.25
CA ARG A 380 -12.68 0.45 23.59
C ARG A 380 -13.14 -0.72 24.46
N THR A 381 -12.21 -1.55 24.91
CA THR A 381 -12.51 -2.58 25.91
C THR A 381 -12.52 -1.90 27.28
N LEU A 382 -13.70 -1.69 27.84
CA LEU A 382 -13.83 -1.24 29.22
C LEU A 382 -13.49 -2.42 30.13
N VAL A 383 -12.31 -2.40 30.73
CA VAL A 383 -11.92 -3.39 31.74
C VAL A 383 -12.36 -2.88 33.10
N ASN A 384 -13.12 -3.69 33.84
CA ASN A 384 -13.51 -3.36 35.20
C ASN A 384 -12.26 -3.36 36.10
N ARG A 385 -11.89 -2.19 36.62
CA ARG A 385 -10.72 -1.97 37.48
C ARG A 385 -11.01 -2.18 38.97
N SER A 386 -12.18 -2.71 39.32
CA SER A 386 -12.47 -3.06 40.71
C SER A 386 -11.45 -4.09 41.19
N VAL A 387 -10.57 -3.67 42.11
CA VAL A 387 -9.65 -4.55 42.83
C VAL A 387 -10.49 -5.69 43.42
N PRO A 388 -10.14 -6.98 43.19
CA PRO A 388 -10.78 -8.05 43.92
C PRO A 388 -10.47 -7.79 45.40
N LYS A 389 -11.47 -7.37 46.18
CA LYS A 389 -11.33 -7.31 47.63
C LYS A 389 -10.92 -8.72 48.05
N LYS A 390 -9.65 -8.90 48.41
CA LYS A 390 -9.16 -10.11 49.09
C LYS A 390 -10.15 -10.36 50.23
N ARG A 391 -10.95 -11.42 50.11
CA ARG A 391 -11.77 -11.91 51.22
C ARG A 391 -10.79 -12.17 52.35
N ARG A 392 -10.80 -11.32 53.38
CA ARG A 392 -10.19 -11.64 54.66
C ARG A 392 -10.81 -12.97 55.07
N GLN A 393 -9.99 -14.01 55.17
CA GLN A 393 -10.39 -15.27 55.79
C GLN A 393 -10.83 -14.95 57.21
N ALA A 394 -12.14 -14.95 57.43
CA ALA A 394 -12.68 -15.08 58.78
C ALA A 394 -12.49 -16.54 59.18
N ARG A 395 -11.71 -16.75 60.25
CA ARG A 395 -11.60 -18.03 60.93
C ARG A 395 -12.98 -18.57 61.28
N THR A 396 -13.13 -19.86 61.06
CA THR A 396 -14.22 -20.77 61.40
C THR A 396 -15.04 -20.38 62.64
N GLY A 397 -16.37 -20.33 62.48
CA GLY A 397 -17.32 -20.22 63.58
C GLY A 397 -18.77 -20.17 63.10
N TYR A 398 -19.39 -21.34 63.03
CA TYR A 398 -20.84 -21.60 63.04
C TYR A 398 -21.75 -21.07 61.90
N THR A 399 -22.54 -22.03 61.42
CA THR A 399 -23.61 -22.00 60.42
C THR A 399 -24.63 -20.87 60.56
N ARG A 400 -24.89 -20.15 59.45
CA ARG A 400 -26.21 -19.63 59.06
C ARG A 400 -26.25 -19.33 57.56
N VAL A 401 -27.10 -20.04 56.83
CA VAL A 401 -27.40 -19.81 55.41
C VAL A 401 -28.45 -18.70 55.33
N PRO A 402 -28.25 -17.61 54.56
CA PRO A 402 -29.33 -16.68 54.23
C PRO A 402 -30.35 -17.37 53.32
N ALA A 403 -31.64 -17.28 53.64
CA ALA A 403 -32.74 -17.90 52.91
C ALA A 403 -32.73 -17.52 51.42
N GLY A 404 -33.00 -18.49 50.53
CA GLY A 404 -33.24 -18.25 49.10
C GLY A 404 -32.18 -18.75 48.11
N ARG A 405 -31.17 -19.52 48.53
CA ARG A 405 -30.17 -20.09 47.60
C ARG A 405 -30.11 -21.63 47.67
N PRO A 406 -30.29 -22.35 46.55
CA PRO A 406 -30.12 -23.80 46.50
C PRO A 406 -28.69 -24.20 46.88
N ARG A 407 -28.55 -25.35 47.56
CA ARG A 407 -27.26 -25.87 48.04
C ARG A 407 -26.37 -26.47 46.94
N THR A 408 -26.92 -26.71 45.75
CA THR A 408 -26.20 -27.28 44.60
C THR A 408 -26.61 -26.57 43.30
N ASN A 409 -25.68 -26.49 42.35
CA ASN A 409 -25.96 -25.94 41.03
C ASN A 409 -26.69 -27.01 40.20
N GLY A 410 -27.98 -26.84 39.96
CA GLY A 410 -28.81 -27.70 39.11
C GLY A 410 -29.85 -26.88 38.35
N HIS A 411 -30.44 -27.45 37.30
CA HIS A 411 -31.50 -26.80 36.52
C HIS A 411 -32.76 -26.60 37.38
N ALA A 412 -33.47 -25.49 37.12
CA ALA A 412 -34.45 -24.89 38.03
C ALA A 412 -35.71 -25.72 38.37
N LEU A 413 -35.82 -26.98 37.91
CA LEU A 413 -36.99 -27.85 38.12
C LEU A 413 -36.62 -29.34 38.32
N SER A 414 -35.53 -29.67 39.03
CA SER A 414 -35.35 -31.06 39.49
C SER A 414 -36.08 -31.27 40.83
N THR A 415 -37.02 -32.21 40.86
CA THR A 415 -37.71 -32.64 42.09
C THR A 415 -37.18 -34.01 42.48
N GLU A 416 -36.03 -34.03 43.16
CA GLU A 416 -35.59 -35.11 44.04
C GLU A 416 -34.88 -34.52 45.27
#